data_AF-A0A847KI62-F1
#
_entry.id   AF-A0A847KI62-F1
#
_cell.length_a   1.000
_cell.length_b   1.000
_cell.length_c   1.000
_cell.angle_alpha   90.00
_cell.angle_beta   90.00
_cell.angle_gamma   90.00
#
_symmetry.space_group_name_H-M   'P 1'
#
loop_
_entity.id
_entity.type
_entity.pdbx_description
1 polymer ?
#
loop_
_entity_poly.entity_id
_entity_poly.type
_entity_poly.pdbx_seq_one_letter_code
_entity_poly.pdbx_strand_id
1 'polypeptide(L)'
;MARGAAITAHLPHLYREGELVGGLAAVWGTQLDMLDEAALTVQRAHFFDLTPDAGEAAALAALLGIPPEEFHADLREYRAWVHALRDGILHAGSVTREALRVLVDGYVRGLQRATGIRMVPPIDAWAAGGVSPSTGAALHENPLRLRVARLPAAGGLEPLARLTVTNGGIDPAPWAVVLTGTHGAEYAPFLANRTTGDAVVFRGRIGLGQVLVIAPRAEDRTLLRAELDGADVSDQLDTYPALVATTAGPGQKSPQPQALRLARGANEFWFLPLAHYDTPGLDRYLLALAGDALRTGRFDETDFDSALFAQPPEVSATLLWAEAAPATFEVHLPAWALTAPAGATDSAVAARERLETALDTAVANAAAAGVATDVVLDTLAERQGSRDRLVAVFPRVLREVGPTGADQLTDASGAFSVTRFDDSTLT
;
A
#
# COMPACT_ATOMS: atom_id res chain seq x y z
N MET A 1 9.53 31.30 -54.27
CA MET A 1 9.13 31.55 -55.68
C MET A 1 8.27 30.38 -56.11
N ALA A 2 7.08 30.63 -56.66
CA ALA A 2 6.23 29.56 -57.22
C ALA A 2 6.96 28.86 -58.37
N ARG A 3 6.93 27.53 -58.45
CA ARG A 3 7.69 26.77 -59.46
C ARG A 3 7.32 27.11 -60.89
N GLY A 4 6.08 27.53 -61.14
CA GLY A 4 5.66 28.04 -62.45
C GLY A 4 6.52 29.21 -62.94
N ALA A 5 6.91 30.13 -62.05
CA ALA A 5 7.79 31.24 -62.40
C ALA A 5 9.22 30.77 -62.70
N ALA A 6 9.70 29.73 -61.99
CA ALA A 6 11.00 29.13 -62.24
C ALA A 6 11.05 28.40 -63.60
N ILE A 7 9.97 27.68 -63.95
CA ILE A 7 9.80 27.01 -65.26
C ILE A 7 9.79 28.05 -66.38
N THR A 8 9.00 29.12 -66.25
CA THR A 8 8.94 30.20 -67.25
C THR A 8 10.29 30.91 -67.39
N ALA A 9 11.03 31.11 -66.28
CA ALA A 9 12.36 31.71 -66.32
C ALA A 9 13.39 30.87 -67.09
N HIS A 10 13.22 29.55 -67.17
CA HIS A 10 14.12 28.65 -67.92
C HIS A 10 13.77 28.55 -69.40
N LEU A 11 12.63 29.09 -69.85
CA LEU A 11 12.26 29.12 -71.26
C LEU A 11 13.03 30.22 -72.02
N PRO A 12 13.34 30.02 -73.32
CA PRO A 12 13.93 31.07 -74.17
C PRO A 12 13.03 32.32 -74.19
N HIS A 13 13.65 33.50 -74.31
CA HIS A 13 12.96 34.80 -74.22
C HIS A 13 11.72 34.92 -75.13
N LEU A 14 11.78 34.30 -76.32
CA LEU A 14 10.71 34.32 -77.32
C LEU A 14 9.42 33.60 -76.89
N TYR A 15 9.51 32.71 -75.89
CA TYR A 15 8.39 31.93 -75.36
C TYR A 15 7.95 32.36 -73.94
N ARG A 16 8.67 33.30 -73.31
CA ARG A 16 8.33 33.78 -71.95
C ARG A 16 7.10 34.66 -71.91
N GLU A 17 6.85 35.40 -72.98
CA GLU A 17 5.79 36.40 -73.07
C GLU A 17 4.59 35.80 -73.80
N GLY A 18 3.77 35.06 -73.06
CA GLY A 18 2.53 34.48 -73.59
C GLY A 18 1.65 33.94 -72.48
N GLU A 19 0.39 34.38 -72.44
CA GLU A 19 -0.60 33.97 -71.42
C GLU A 19 -0.82 32.46 -71.41
N LEU A 20 -0.82 31.82 -72.57
CA LEU A 20 -0.90 30.36 -72.72
C LEU A 20 0.31 29.63 -72.13
N VAL A 21 1.52 30.12 -72.37
CA VAL A 21 2.76 29.50 -71.86
C VAL A 21 2.87 29.70 -70.36
N GLY A 22 2.52 30.89 -69.87
CA GLY A 22 2.43 31.19 -68.44
C GLY A 22 1.38 30.33 -67.72
N GLY A 23 0.20 30.15 -68.32
CA GLY A 23 -0.85 29.27 -67.80
C GLY A 23 -0.41 27.80 -67.75
N LEU A 24 0.21 27.29 -68.80
CA LEU A 24 0.72 25.91 -68.84
C LEU A 24 1.87 25.69 -67.85
N ALA A 25 2.81 26.63 -67.76
CA ALA A 25 3.89 26.60 -66.77
C ALA A 25 3.36 26.68 -65.33
N ALA A 26 2.29 27.44 -65.09
CA ALA A 26 1.65 27.50 -63.78
C ALA A 26 0.99 26.15 -63.42
N VAL A 27 0.25 25.51 -64.34
CA VAL A 27 -0.35 24.19 -64.10
C VAL A 27 0.72 23.15 -63.81
N TRP A 28 1.78 23.07 -64.61
CA TRP A 28 2.89 22.15 -64.38
C TRP A 28 3.65 22.47 -63.08
N GLY A 29 3.85 23.75 -62.77
CA GLY A 29 4.44 24.19 -61.51
C GLY A 29 3.67 23.66 -60.30
N THR A 30 2.34 23.82 -60.31
CA THR A 30 1.46 23.31 -59.26
C THR A 30 1.51 21.77 -59.16
N GLN A 31 1.50 21.05 -60.29
CA GLN A 31 1.60 19.59 -60.28
C GLN A 31 2.95 19.11 -59.72
N LEU A 32 4.05 19.79 -60.04
CA LEU A 32 5.36 19.49 -59.46
C LEU A 32 5.41 19.82 -57.98
N ASP A 33 4.83 20.94 -57.54
CA ASP A 33 4.72 21.27 -56.11
C ASP A 33 3.94 20.18 -55.35
N MET A 34 2.84 19.68 -55.93
CA MET A 34 2.06 18.55 -55.37
C MET A 34 2.88 17.25 -55.31
N LEU A 35 3.68 16.94 -56.35
CA LEU A 35 4.53 15.76 -56.37
C LEU A 35 5.64 15.81 -55.31
N ASP A 36 6.25 16.98 -55.10
CA ASP A 36 7.25 17.16 -54.05
C ASP A 36 6.65 17.09 -52.65
N GLU A 37 5.45 17.67 -52.44
CA GLU A 37 4.73 17.52 -51.18
C GLU A 37 4.37 16.05 -50.90
N ALA A 38 3.93 15.32 -51.93
CA ALA A 38 3.68 13.88 -51.82
C ALA A 38 4.97 13.10 -51.53
N ALA A 39 6.07 13.40 -52.23
CA ALA A 39 7.36 12.75 -52.00
C ALA A 39 7.90 13.02 -50.58
N LEU A 40 7.76 14.25 -50.08
CA LEU A 40 8.13 14.61 -48.71
C LEU A 40 7.25 13.87 -47.69
N THR A 41 5.96 13.71 -47.97
CA THR A 41 5.04 12.95 -47.12
C THR A 41 5.46 11.49 -47.04
N VAL A 42 5.74 10.86 -48.18
CA VAL A 42 6.25 9.49 -48.26
C VAL A 42 7.58 9.35 -47.52
N GLN A 43 8.50 10.29 -47.67
CA GLN A 43 9.78 10.27 -46.94
C GLN A 43 9.56 10.34 -45.43
N ARG A 44 8.68 11.24 -44.95
CA ARG A 44 8.35 11.39 -43.52
C ARG A 44 7.65 10.16 -42.96
N ALA A 45 6.83 9.47 -43.74
CA ALA A 45 6.13 8.25 -43.34
C ALA A 45 7.06 7.12 -42.87
N HIS A 46 8.33 7.13 -43.30
CA HIS A 46 9.32 6.12 -42.90
C HIS A 46 10.04 6.43 -41.58
N PHE A 47 9.83 7.62 -41.01
CA PHE A 47 10.49 8.06 -39.79
C PHE A 47 9.47 8.37 -38.71
N PHE A 48 9.52 7.61 -37.61
CA PHE A 48 8.54 7.68 -36.51
C PHE A 48 8.33 9.09 -35.96
N ASP A 49 9.40 9.88 -35.84
CA ASP A 49 9.36 11.24 -35.28
C ASP A 49 8.86 12.30 -36.28
N LEU A 50 8.88 11.97 -37.58
CA LEU A 50 8.57 12.92 -38.65
C LEU A 50 7.23 12.65 -39.33
N THR A 51 6.68 11.43 -39.24
CA THR A 51 5.38 11.13 -39.85
C THR A 51 4.28 12.03 -39.26
N PRO A 52 3.47 12.71 -40.07
CA PRO A 52 2.35 13.49 -39.55
C PRO A 52 1.14 12.62 -39.19
N ASP A 53 1.11 11.36 -39.65
CA ASP A 53 -0.06 10.48 -39.55
C ASP A 53 0.06 9.49 -38.39
N ALA A 54 -1.02 9.38 -37.60
CA ALA A 54 -1.06 8.49 -36.45
C ALA A 54 -1.12 7.01 -36.83
N GLY A 55 -1.74 6.66 -37.96
CA GLY A 55 -1.80 5.30 -38.48
C GLY A 55 -0.44 4.80 -38.94
N GLU A 56 0.32 5.64 -39.65
CA GLU A 56 1.71 5.35 -40.03
C GLU A 56 2.62 5.19 -38.80
N ALA A 57 2.51 6.09 -37.82
CA ALA A 57 3.25 5.97 -36.56
C ALA A 57 2.91 4.66 -35.83
N ALA A 58 1.63 4.29 -35.77
CA ALA A 58 1.19 3.03 -35.18
C ALA A 58 1.73 1.81 -35.93
N ALA A 59 1.75 1.84 -37.27
CA ALA A 59 2.31 0.76 -38.08
C ALA A 59 3.82 0.58 -37.83
N LEU A 60 4.57 1.68 -37.67
CA LEU A 60 5.99 1.64 -37.34
C LEU A 60 6.23 1.09 -35.92
N ALA A 61 5.48 1.58 -34.93
CA ALA A 61 5.63 1.14 -33.54
C ALA A 61 5.15 -0.31 -33.30
N ALA A 62 4.23 -0.80 -34.13
CA ALA A 62 3.82 -2.21 -34.13
C ALA A 62 4.99 -3.17 -34.45
N LEU A 63 6.05 -2.71 -35.15
CA LEU A 63 7.27 -3.51 -35.35
C LEU A 63 7.98 -3.83 -34.03
N LEU A 64 7.80 -2.98 -33.00
CA LEU A 64 8.29 -3.19 -31.64
C LEU A 64 7.22 -3.79 -30.72
N GLY A 65 6.04 -4.12 -31.25
CA GLY A 65 4.92 -4.62 -30.46
C GLY A 65 4.28 -3.56 -29.55
N ILE A 66 4.39 -2.27 -29.89
CA ILE A 66 3.86 -1.16 -29.07
C ILE A 66 2.67 -0.51 -29.80
N PRO A 67 1.44 -1.02 -29.65
CA PRO A 67 0.26 -0.42 -30.28
C PRO A 67 -0.14 0.90 -29.60
N PRO A 68 -0.96 1.73 -30.27
CA PRO A 68 -1.60 2.87 -29.61
C PRO A 68 -2.69 2.38 -28.65
N GLU A 69 -2.68 2.90 -27.43
CA GLU A 69 -3.70 2.69 -26.40
C GLU A 69 -4.83 3.73 -26.49
N GLU A 70 -6.02 3.39 -25.96
CA GLU A 70 -7.23 4.23 -25.99
C GLU A 70 -7.08 5.56 -25.26
N PHE A 71 -6.18 5.62 -24.27
CA PHE A 71 -5.97 6.84 -23.49
C PHE A 71 -5.11 7.89 -24.21
N HIS A 72 -4.45 7.58 -25.33
CA HIS A 72 -3.65 8.58 -26.04
C HIS A 72 -4.54 9.62 -26.71
N ALA A 73 -4.40 10.88 -26.30
CA ALA A 73 -5.19 11.97 -26.87
C ALA A 73 -4.65 12.43 -28.24
N ASP A 74 -3.33 12.34 -28.46
CA ASP A 74 -2.70 12.77 -29.69
C ASP A 74 -1.42 11.98 -30.05
N LEU A 75 -0.87 12.28 -31.24
CA LEU A 75 0.36 11.66 -31.75
C LEU A 75 1.60 11.97 -30.90
N ARG A 76 1.64 13.10 -30.18
CA ARG A 76 2.80 13.47 -29.36
C ARG A 76 2.83 12.65 -28.07
N GLU A 77 1.68 12.44 -27.45
CA GLU A 77 1.52 11.54 -26.30
C GLU A 77 1.92 10.11 -26.70
N TYR A 78 1.43 9.63 -27.84
CA TYR A 78 1.80 8.31 -28.35
C TYR A 78 3.29 8.16 -28.67
N ARG A 79 3.94 9.21 -29.19
CA ARG A 79 5.40 9.21 -29.38
C ARG A 79 6.16 9.13 -28.07
N ALA A 80 5.75 9.91 -27.07
CA ALA A 80 6.33 9.87 -25.74
C ALA A 80 6.26 8.46 -25.14
N TRP A 81 5.11 7.79 -25.30
CA TRP A 81 4.89 6.40 -24.94
C TRP A 81 5.86 5.43 -25.61
N VAL A 82 5.93 5.46 -26.95
CA VAL A 82 6.78 4.55 -27.72
C VAL A 82 8.26 4.75 -27.38
N HIS A 83 8.73 6.00 -27.25
CA HIS A 83 10.11 6.26 -26.86
C HIS A 83 10.42 5.73 -25.47
N ALA A 84 9.54 5.96 -24.49
CA ALA A 84 9.75 5.50 -23.12
C ALA A 84 9.85 3.98 -23.02
N LEU A 85 8.92 3.26 -23.68
CA LEU A 85 8.94 1.80 -23.73
C LEU A 85 10.14 1.27 -24.49
N ARG A 86 10.43 1.80 -25.68
CA ARG A 86 11.59 1.41 -26.49
C ARG A 86 12.87 1.59 -25.70
N ASP A 87 13.06 2.74 -25.07
CA ASP A 87 14.31 3.06 -24.37
C ASP A 87 14.45 2.21 -23.10
N GLY A 88 13.37 2.02 -22.35
CA GLY A 88 13.36 1.09 -21.21
C GLY A 88 13.72 -0.34 -21.62
N ILE A 89 13.07 -0.88 -22.66
CA ILE A 89 13.27 -2.27 -23.10
C ILE A 89 14.64 -2.49 -23.75
N LEU A 90 15.03 -1.61 -24.70
CA LEU A 90 16.22 -1.82 -25.53
C LEU A 90 17.51 -1.33 -24.87
N HIS A 91 17.49 -0.25 -24.09
CA HIS A 91 18.72 0.29 -23.48
C HIS A 91 19.00 -0.29 -22.09
N ALA A 92 17.96 -0.48 -21.27
CA ALA A 92 18.12 -0.91 -19.89
C ALA A 92 17.76 -2.40 -19.65
N GLY A 93 17.27 -3.09 -20.69
CA GLY A 93 16.91 -4.50 -20.66
C GLY A 93 15.51 -4.74 -20.07
N SER A 94 14.73 -5.65 -20.65
CA SER A 94 13.39 -5.94 -20.15
C SER A 94 13.41 -6.45 -18.70
N VAL A 95 12.41 -6.05 -17.90
CA VAL A 95 12.21 -6.54 -16.53
C VAL A 95 13.35 -6.20 -15.55
N THR A 96 14.08 -5.10 -15.76
CA THR A 96 15.06 -4.62 -14.77
C THR A 96 14.53 -3.41 -14.01
N ARG A 97 15.03 -3.22 -12.78
CA ARG A 97 14.76 -2.01 -11.99
C ARG A 97 15.10 -0.74 -12.79
N GLU A 98 16.19 -0.79 -13.54
CA GLU A 98 16.65 0.35 -14.33
C GLU A 98 15.74 0.61 -15.54
N ALA A 99 15.23 -0.44 -16.19
CA ALA A 99 14.28 -0.27 -17.28
C ALA A 99 12.97 0.38 -16.84
N LEU A 100 12.43 -0.02 -15.69
CA LEU A 100 11.26 0.65 -15.11
C LEU A 100 11.53 2.12 -14.81
N ARG A 101 12.73 2.45 -14.28
CA ARG A 101 13.11 3.84 -14.02
C ARG A 101 13.21 4.67 -15.30
N VAL A 102 13.89 4.16 -16.32
CA VAL A 102 14.05 4.82 -17.63
C VAL A 102 12.70 5.02 -18.31
N LEU A 103 11.84 4.00 -18.26
CA LEU A 103 10.49 4.04 -18.81
C LEU A 103 9.63 5.09 -18.11
N VAL A 104 9.54 5.04 -16.77
CA VAL A 104 8.68 5.96 -16.00
C VAL A 104 9.16 7.40 -16.19
N ASP A 105 10.45 7.63 -16.07
CA ASP A 105 11.05 8.96 -16.23
C ASP A 105 10.90 9.49 -17.67
N GLY A 106 11.18 8.65 -18.67
CA GLY A 106 11.02 8.99 -20.07
C GLY A 106 9.58 9.36 -20.42
N TYR A 107 8.61 8.56 -19.95
CA TYR A 107 7.20 8.81 -20.21
C TYR A 107 6.68 10.05 -19.50
N VAL A 108 6.97 10.22 -18.20
CA VAL A 108 6.60 11.42 -17.44
C VAL A 108 7.14 12.67 -18.11
N ARG A 109 8.42 12.69 -18.52
CA ARG A 109 8.99 13.84 -19.24
C ARG A 109 8.31 14.06 -20.59
N GLY A 110 8.06 13.00 -21.35
CA GLY A 110 7.46 13.05 -22.67
C GLY A 110 6.02 13.56 -22.63
N LEU A 111 5.18 13.02 -21.74
CA LEU A 111 3.78 13.41 -21.59
C LEU A 111 3.64 14.87 -21.12
N GLN A 112 4.46 15.31 -20.16
CA GLN A 112 4.44 16.69 -19.69
C GLN A 112 4.88 17.69 -20.78
N ARG A 113 5.80 17.29 -21.69
CA ARG A 113 6.15 18.10 -22.86
C ARG A 113 5.05 18.11 -23.92
N ALA A 114 4.38 16.98 -24.15
CA ALA A 114 3.30 16.87 -25.12
C ALA A 114 2.09 17.74 -24.74
N THR A 115 1.70 17.65 -23.47
CA THR A 115 0.54 18.36 -22.91
C THR A 115 0.85 19.79 -22.48
N GLY A 116 2.11 20.11 -22.17
CA GLY A 116 2.50 21.38 -21.55
C GLY A 116 2.06 21.51 -20.09
N ILE A 117 1.64 20.42 -19.45
CA ILE A 117 1.15 20.37 -18.07
C ILE A 117 2.21 19.68 -17.21
N ARG A 118 2.59 20.30 -16.08
CA ARG A 118 3.55 19.70 -15.14
C ARG A 118 2.79 19.07 -13.98
N MET A 119 2.87 17.75 -13.88
CA MET A 119 2.19 16.89 -12.90
C MET A 119 3.16 16.30 -11.88
N VAL A 120 4.41 16.07 -12.28
CA VAL A 120 5.47 15.50 -11.45
C VAL A 120 6.72 16.38 -11.60
N PRO A 121 7.38 16.77 -10.50
CA PRO A 121 8.69 17.42 -10.54
C PRO A 121 9.72 16.62 -11.35
N PRO A 122 10.78 17.25 -11.87
CA PRO A 122 11.88 16.54 -12.50
C PRO A 122 12.43 15.41 -11.60
N ILE A 123 12.59 14.22 -12.17
CA ILE A 123 13.19 13.08 -11.48
C ILE A 123 14.70 13.17 -11.67
N ASP A 124 15.38 13.88 -10.76
CA ASP A 124 16.84 14.02 -10.79
C ASP A 124 17.54 12.80 -10.20
N ALA A 125 16.91 12.15 -9.22
CA ALA A 125 17.40 10.93 -8.59
C ALA A 125 16.23 10.08 -8.08
N TRP A 126 16.42 8.76 -8.14
CA TRP A 126 15.52 7.80 -7.54
C TRP A 126 15.92 7.53 -6.10
N ALA A 127 14.98 7.66 -5.16
CA ALA A 127 15.23 7.35 -3.77
C ALA A 127 15.59 5.87 -3.60
N ALA A 128 16.57 5.60 -2.73
CA ALA A 128 16.82 4.25 -2.25
C ALA A 128 15.64 3.87 -1.34
N GLY A 129 14.85 2.88 -1.76
CA GLY A 129 13.59 2.50 -1.13
C GLY A 129 13.66 2.46 0.41
N GLY A 130 12.67 3.08 1.06
CA GLY A 130 12.51 3.16 2.49
C GLY A 130 11.04 3.37 2.87
N VAL A 131 10.68 3.20 4.14
CA VAL A 131 9.29 3.14 4.62
C VAL A 131 8.62 4.53 4.75
N SER A 132 9.33 5.61 4.43
CA SER A 132 8.81 6.97 4.53
C SER A 132 8.35 7.46 3.16
N PRO A 133 7.22 8.19 3.05
CA PRO A 133 6.84 8.82 1.79
C PRO A 133 8.03 9.65 1.31
N SER A 134 8.65 9.21 0.23
CA SER A 134 9.84 9.87 -0.29
C SER A 134 9.42 11.23 -0.82
N THR A 135 10.20 12.27 -0.50
CA THR A 135 10.02 13.60 -1.11
C THR A 135 10.33 13.62 -2.62
N GLY A 136 10.76 12.49 -3.17
CA GLY A 136 11.11 12.29 -4.58
C GLY A 136 10.60 10.95 -5.11
N ALA A 137 10.85 10.67 -6.40
CA ALA A 137 10.44 9.42 -7.03
C ALA A 137 11.17 8.22 -6.41
N ALA A 138 10.47 7.11 -6.22
CA ALA A 138 11.02 5.90 -5.63
C ALA A 138 10.47 4.64 -6.32
N LEU A 139 11.30 3.60 -6.33
CA LEU A 139 10.92 2.28 -6.83
C LEU A 139 11.21 1.28 -5.71
N HIS A 140 10.14 0.74 -5.14
CA HIS A 140 10.16 -0.18 -4.01
C HIS A 140 9.99 -1.60 -4.52
N GLU A 141 10.97 -2.43 -4.18
CA GLU A 141 10.91 -3.88 -4.36
C GLU A 141 10.33 -4.51 -3.10
N ASN A 142 9.34 -5.38 -3.27
CA ASN A 142 8.66 -6.12 -2.19
C ASN A 142 8.23 -5.16 -1.05
N PRO A 143 7.37 -4.16 -1.35
CA PRO A 143 7.00 -3.13 -0.40
C PRO A 143 6.48 -3.74 0.91
N LEU A 144 6.84 -3.11 2.03
CA LEU A 144 6.34 -3.51 3.34
C LEU A 144 4.87 -3.11 3.46
N ARG A 145 4.00 -4.10 3.61
CA ARG A 145 2.57 -3.90 3.85
C ARG A 145 2.28 -4.10 5.33
N LEU A 146 1.73 -3.06 5.96
CA LEU A 146 1.22 -3.18 7.32
C LEU A 146 -0.03 -4.06 7.31
N ARG A 147 -0.06 -5.03 8.21
CA ARG A 147 -1.19 -5.92 8.45
C ARG A 147 -1.62 -5.80 9.90
N VAL A 148 -2.92 -5.95 10.08
CA VAL A 148 -3.57 -5.89 11.39
C VAL A 148 -4.55 -7.06 11.47
N ALA A 149 -4.52 -7.80 12.58
CA ALA A 149 -5.45 -8.87 12.86
C ALA A 149 -5.97 -8.74 14.30
N ARG A 150 -7.29 -8.66 14.46
CA ARG A 150 -7.94 -8.74 15.77
C ARG A 150 -8.10 -10.20 16.19
N LEU A 151 -7.76 -10.48 17.44
CA LEU A 151 -7.65 -11.81 18.03
C LEU A 151 -8.49 -11.91 19.32
N PRO A 152 -9.55 -12.74 19.35
CA PRO A 152 -10.31 -13.28 18.21
C PRO A 152 -11.01 -12.15 17.40
N ALA A 153 -11.53 -12.48 16.21
CA ALA A 153 -12.19 -11.50 15.32
C ALA A 153 -13.38 -10.78 15.99
N ALA A 154 -14.08 -11.45 16.92
CA ALA A 154 -15.14 -10.88 17.72
C ALA A 154 -15.00 -11.31 19.19
N GLY A 155 -15.32 -10.40 20.12
CA GLY A 155 -15.15 -10.64 21.56
C GLY A 155 -13.74 -10.28 22.06
N GLY A 156 -13.30 -10.98 23.11
CA GLY A 156 -11.97 -10.86 23.70
C GLY A 156 -11.26 -12.21 23.81
N LEU A 157 -10.01 -12.18 24.24
CA LEU A 157 -9.18 -13.36 24.47
C LEU A 157 -9.64 -14.13 25.69
N GLU A 158 -10.22 -15.30 25.45
CA GLU A 158 -10.48 -16.27 26.52
C GLU A 158 -9.17 -16.96 26.92
N PRO A 159 -9.00 -17.31 28.20
CA PRO A 159 -7.90 -18.17 28.64
C PRO A 159 -7.82 -19.44 27.79
N LEU A 160 -6.60 -19.89 27.48
CA LEU A 160 -6.31 -21.03 26.60
C LEU A 160 -6.75 -20.89 25.14
N ALA A 161 -7.21 -19.70 24.71
CA ALA A 161 -7.61 -19.48 23.32
C ALA A 161 -6.44 -19.76 22.36
N ARG A 162 -6.76 -20.48 21.28
CA ARG A 162 -5.84 -20.77 20.17
C ARG A 162 -6.32 -20.03 18.94
N LEU A 163 -5.42 -19.24 18.38
CA LEU A 163 -5.75 -18.26 17.36
C LEU A 163 -4.72 -18.32 16.26
N THR A 164 -5.14 -18.17 15.01
CA THR A 164 -4.22 -18.29 13.88
C THR A 164 -4.09 -16.96 13.17
N VAL A 165 -2.85 -16.57 12.88
CA VAL A 165 -2.51 -15.43 12.02
C VAL A 165 -1.60 -15.88 10.90
N THR A 166 -1.81 -15.38 9.69
CA THR A 166 -1.01 -15.75 8.52
C THR A 166 -0.10 -14.60 8.11
N ASN A 167 1.22 -14.83 8.10
CA ASN A 167 2.19 -13.96 7.45
C ASN A 167 2.30 -14.37 5.97
N GLY A 168 1.77 -13.54 5.07
CA GLY A 168 1.81 -13.77 3.63
C GLY A 168 3.10 -13.29 2.96
N GLY A 169 3.98 -12.64 3.71
CA GLY A 169 5.24 -12.10 3.19
C GLY A 169 6.30 -13.15 2.86
N ILE A 170 7.37 -12.68 2.21
CA ILE A 170 8.52 -13.52 1.83
C ILE A 170 9.43 -13.86 3.01
N ASP A 171 9.50 -12.98 4.00
CA ASP A 171 10.39 -13.07 5.16
C ASP A 171 9.62 -13.20 6.49
N PRO A 172 10.25 -13.76 7.53
CA PRO A 172 9.73 -13.66 8.89
C PRO A 172 9.57 -12.20 9.32
N ALA A 173 8.39 -11.84 9.83
CA ALA A 173 8.05 -10.46 10.17
C ALA A 173 8.02 -10.24 11.69
N PRO A 174 8.67 -9.19 12.23
CA PRO A 174 8.46 -8.82 13.63
C PRO A 174 7.02 -8.37 13.82
N TRP A 175 6.42 -8.75 14.94
CA TRP A 175 5.05 -8.37 15.28
C TRP A 175 4.98 -7.54 16.55
N ALA A 176 3.93 -6.73 16.64
CA ALA A 176 3.50 -5.99 17.80
C ALA A 176 2.12 -6.49 18.22
N VAL A 177 1.81 -6.38 19.50
CA VAL A 177 0.46 -6.65 20.04
C VAL A 177 -0.03 -5.46 20.84
N VAL A 178 -1.29 -5.15 20.64
CA VAL A 178 -2.05 -4.21 21.46
C VAL A 178 -3.07 -5.01 22.25
N LEU A 179 -2.97 -4.96 23.58
CA LEU A 179 -3.88 -5.61 24.51
C LEU A 179 -4.73 -4.53 25.20
N THR A 180 -6.05 -4.66 25.12
CA THR A 180 -6.98 -3.68 25.69
C THR A 180 -7.91 -4.34 26.70
N GLY A 181 -7.96 -3.83 27.93
CA GLY A 181 -8.86 -4.38 28.97
C GLY A 181 -10.34 -4.08 28.67
N THR A 182 -11.20 -5.10 28.70
CA THR A 182 -12.60 -5.01 28.21
C THR A 182 -13.67 -5.13 29.29
N HIS A 183 -13.58 -6.11 30.19
CA HIS A 183 -14.63 -6.40 31.19
C HIS A 183 -14.14 -6.29 32.64
N GLY A 184 -12.83 -6.35 32.85
CA GLY A 184 -12.20 -6.46 34.14
C GLY A 184 -10.70 -6.21 34.05
N ALA A 185 -9.94 -6.83 34.94
CA ALA A 185 -8.50 -6.70 34.95
C ALA A 185 -7.85 -8.02 34.53
N GLU A 186 -7.03 -7.98 33.48
CA GLU A 186 -6.17 -9.08 33.08
C GLU A 186 -4.80 -8.89 33.74
N TYR A 187 -4.25 -9.92 34.37
CA TYR A 187 -2.91 -9.86 34.96
C TYR A 187 -2.02 -10.91 34.35
N ALA A 188 -0.75 -10.58 34.20
CA ALA A 188 0.25 -11.49 33.65
C ALA A 188 -0.15 -12.14 32.30
N PRO A 189 -0.68 -11.37 31.31
CA PRO A 189 -1.04 -11.95 30.03
C PRO A 189 0.20 -12.55 29.37
N PHE A 190 0.13 -13.84 29.04
CA PHE A 190 1.16 -14.57 28.33
C PHE A 190 0.64 -14.95 26.94
N LEU A 191 1.42 -14.60 25.93
CA LEU A 191 1.11 -14.89 24.53
C LEU A 191 2.27 -15.67 23.92
N ALA A 192 1.99 -16.88 23.45
CA ALA A 192 2.96 -17.74 22.79
C ALA A 192 2.60 -17.96 21.32
N ASN A 193 3.56 -17.75 20.43
CA ASN A 193 3.52 -18.27 19.08
C ASN A 193 4.03 -19.72 19.11
N ARG A 194 3.12 -20.69 19.09
CA ARG A 194 3.44 -22.13 19.10
C ARG A 194 4.17 -22.57 17.84
N THR A 195 4.04 -21.82 16.73
CA THR A 195 4.72 -22.13 15.46
C THR A 195 6.20 -21.83 15.52
N THR A 196 6.61 -20.72 16.15
CA THR A 196 8.04 -20.37 16.31
C THR A 196 8.63 -20.81 17.64
N GLY A 197 7.76 -21.08 18.63
CA GLY A 197 8.16 -21.27 20.02
C GLY A 197 8.44 -19.95 20.74
N ASP A 198 8.19 -18.80 20.14
CA ASP A 198 8.43 -17.51 20.79
C ASP A 198 7.28 -17.15 21.73
N ALA A 199 7.57 -16.67 22.94
CA ALA A 199 6.54 -16.19 23.86
C ALA A 199 6.92 -14.89 24.56
N VAL A 200 5.90 -14.10 24.91
CA VAL A 200 6.02 -12.87 25.70
C VAL A 200 5.03 -12.90 26.86
N VAL A 201 5.47 -12.39 28.00
CA VAL A 201 4.61 -12.13 29.16
C VAL A 201 4.83 -10.73 29.69
N PHE A 202 3.73 -10.09 30.06
CA PHE A 202 3.76 -8.82 30.77
C PHE A 202 3.42 -9.06 32.24
N ARG A 203 4.38 -8.92 33.16
CA ARG A 203 4.23 -9.19 34.61
C ARG A 203 3.45 -8.11 35.38
N GLY A 204 2.50 -7.47 34.73
CA GLY A 204 1.68 -6.38 35.28
C GLY A 204 0.19 -6.67 35.19
N ARG A 205 -0.59 -5.60 35.37
CA ARG A 205 -2.06 -5.60 35.31
C ARG A 205 -2.53 -4.69 34.19
N ILE A 206 -3.46 -5.16 33.37
CA ILE A 206 -4.22 -4.38 32.39
C ILE A 206 -5.63 -4.24 32.95
N GLY A 207 -5.97 -3.06 33.47
CA GLY A 207 -7.32 -2.75 33.92
C GLY A 207 -8.29 -2.43 32.78
N LEU A 208 -9.57 -2.30 33.14
CA LEU A 208 -10.64 -1.91 32.21
C LEU A 208 -10.29 -0.60 31.49
N GLY A 209 -10.33 -0.63 30.15
CA GLY A 209 -10.04 0.53 29.29
C GLY A 209 -8.55 0.85 29.15
N GLN A 210 -7.66 0.20 29.89
CA GLN A 210 -6.22 0.39 29.73
C GLN A 210 -5.72 -0.30 28.48
N VAL A 211 -4.73 0.31 27.84
CA VAL A 211 -4.11 -0.19 26.61
C VAL A 211 -2.64 -0.48 26.87
N LEU A 212 -2.27 -1.75 26.74
CA LEU A 212 -0.89 -2.20 26.73
C LEU A 212 -0.44 -2.40 25.28
N VAL A 213 0.57 -1.65 24.85
CA VAL A 213 1.22 -1.81 23.55
C VAL A 213 2.56 -2.48 23.77
N ILE A 214 2.76 -3.65 23.16
CA ILE A 214 4.05 -4.35 23.11
C ILE A 214 4.52 -4.33 21.67
N ALA A 215 5.63 -3.65 21.38
CA ALA A 215 6.12 -3.48 20.02
C ALA A 215 7.66 -3.48 19.97
N PRO A 216 8.28 -3.77 18.81
CA PRO A 216 9.70 -3.55 18.60
C PRO A 216 10.10 -2.09 18.84
N ARG A 217 11.25 -1.84 19.47
CA ARG A 217 11.76 -0.47 19.68
C ARG A 217 12.11 0.18 18.34
N ALA A 218 11.85 1.48 18.25
CA ALA A 218 12.19 2.27 17.06
C ALA A 218 13.71 2.37 16.85
N GLU A 219 14.46 2.54 17.95
CA GLU A 219 15.93 2.65 17.95
C GLU A 219 16.62 1.31 17.67
N ASP A 220 16.07 0.22 18.21
CA ASP A 220 16.57 -1.14 18.02
C ASP A 220 15.41 -2.13 17.85
N ARG A 221 15.13 -2.48 16.59
CA ARG A 221 14.02 -3.39 16.25
C ARG A 221 14.23 -4.84 16.71
N THR A 222 15.39 -5.17 17.28
CA THR A 222 15.64 -6.49 17.87
C THR A 222 15.12 -6.63 19.30
N LEU A 223 14.77 -5.52 19.94
CA LEU A 223 14.27 -5.47 21.31
C LEU A 223 12.81 -5.03 21.36
N LEU A 224 12.07 -5.54 22.35
CA LEU A 224 10.70 -5.11 22.63
C LEU A 224 10.68 -3.92 23.61
N ARG A 225 9.56 -3.19 23.54
CA ARG A 225 9.14 -2.18 24.49
C ARG A 225 7.67 -2.42 24.83
N ALA A 226 7.33 -2.21 26.09
CA ALA A 226 5.94 -2.15 26.52
C ALA A 226 5.58 -0.74 26.97
N GLU A 227 4.41 -0.28 26.55
CA GLU A 227 3.78 0.92 27.07
C GLU A 227 2.39 0.60 27.60
N LEU A 228 2.13 0.87 28.87
CA LEU A 228 0.80 0.79 29.46
C LEU A 228 0.24 2.22 29.57
N ASP A 229 -0.82 2.52 28.83
CA ASP A 229 -1.37 3.87 28.70
C ASP A 229 -0.27 4.91 28.37
N GLY A 230 0.71 4.53 27.52
CA GLY A 230 1.84 5.38 27.12
C GLY A 230 2.95 5.54 28.15
N ALA A 231 2.83 4.96 29.35
CA ALA A 231 3.93 4.88 30.31
C ALA A 231 4.80 3.65 30.00
N ASP A 232 6.12 3.82 29.96
CA ASP A 232 7.04 2.70 29.71
C ASP A 232 7.01 1.71 30.88
N VAL A 233 6.69 0.46 30.57
CA VAL A 233 6.65 -0.67 31.52
C VAL A 233 7.47 -1.84 30.99
N SER A 234 8.50 -1.57 30.19
CA SER A 234 9.34 -2.59 29.55
C SER A 234 10.10 -3.49 30.52
N ASP A 235 10.35 -3.02 31.74
CA ASP A 235 10.98 -3.79 32.83
C ASP A 235 10.08 -4.95 33.32
N GLN A 236 8.77 -4.87 33.05
CA GLN A 236 7.79 -5.90 33.36
C GLN A 236 7.63 -6.92 32.22
N LEU A 237 8.34 -6.77 31.10
CA LEU A 237 8.31 -7.75 30.02
C LEU A 237 9.35 -8.86 30.23
N ASP A 238 8.90 -10.10 30.04
CA ASP A 238 9.78 -11.24 29.87
C ASP A 238 9.49 -11.90 28.52
N THR A 239 10.54 -12.35 27.84
CA THR A 239 10.42 -13.09 26.57
C THR A 239 11.11 -14.43 26.68
N TYR A 240 10.53 -15.45 26.05
CA TYR A 240 11.01 -16.82 26.04
C TYR A 240 11.22 -17.25 24.59
N PRO A 241 12.47 -17.22 24.08
CA PRO A 241 12.78 -17.84 22.80
C PRO A 241 12.76 -19.36 22.97
N ALA A 242 12.10 -20.07 22.05
CA ALA A 242 11.95 -21.53 22.12
C ALA A 242 11.28 -22.06 23.41
N LEU A 243 10.08 -21.56 23.70
CA LEU A 243 9.14 -22.04 24.69
C LEU A 243 9.05 -23.58 24.66
N VAL A 244 9.44 -24.19 25.78
CA VAL A 244 9.21 -25.62 26.02
C VAL A 244 8.13 -25.73 27.08
N ALA A 245 6.98 -26.28 26.71
CA ALA A 245 5.90 -26.47 27.64
C ALA A 245 6.19 -27.62 28.61
N THR A 246 6.67 -27.29 29.81
CA THR A 246 6.96 -28.27 30.86
C THR A 246 6.25 -27.92 32.16
N THR A 247 6.11 -28.92 33.04
CA THR A 247 5.62 -28.73 34.41
C THR A 247 6.51 -27.82 35.25
N ALA A 248 7.76 -27.59 34.84
CA ALA A 248 8.71 -26.69 35.49
C ALA A 248 8.58 -25.22 35.04
N GLY A 249 7.67 -24.91 34.10
CA GLY A 249 7.44 -23.56 33.59
C GLY A 249 7.84 -23.37 32.12
N PRO A 250 7.83 -22.11 31.63
CA PRO A 250 8.01 -21.76 30.22
C PRO A 250 9.46 -21.90 29.69
N GLY A 251 10.39 -22.41 30.50
CA GLY A 251 11.80 -22.58 30.12
C GLY A 251 12.66 -21.34 30.43
N GLN A 252 13.73 -21.16 29.65
CA GLN A 252 14.73 -20.12 29.92
C GLN A 252 14.28 -18.75 29.39
N LYS A 253 14.15 -17.79 30.31
CA LYS A 253 13.91 -16.38 29.98
C LYS A 253 15.11 -15.77 29.26
N SER A 254 14.85 -14.98 28.23
CA SER A 254 15.87 -14.13 27.59
C SER A 254 16.34 -13.03 28.55
N PRO A 255 17.64 -12.72 28.60
CA PRO A 255 18.18 -11.65 29.47
C PRO A 255 17.59 -10.26 29.15
N GLN A 256 17.14 -10.04 27.93
CA GLN A 256 16.44 -8.84 27.49
C GLN A 256 15.18 -9.21 26.70
N PRO A 257 14.11 -8.39 26.73
CA PRO A 257 12.90 -8.62 25.93
C PRO A 257 13.23 -8.56 24.44
N GLN A 258 13.32 -9.71 23.77
CA GLN A 258 13.65 -9.79 22.34
C GLN A 258 12.40 -9.69 21.47
N ALA A 259 12.53 -9.04 20.30
CA ALA A 259 11.47 -8.94 19.33
C ALA A 259 11.10 -10.32 18.78
N LEU A 260 9.83 -10.69 18.92
CA LEU A 260 9.29 -11.96 18.44
C LEU A 260 8.91 -11.84 16.96
N ARG A 261 8.99 -12.96 16.24
CA ARG A 261 8.75 -12.98 14.79
C ARG A 261 7.60 -13.92 14.43
N LEU A 262 6.87 -13.57 13.38
CA LEU A 262 5.96 -14.46 12.68
C LEU A 262 6.77 -15.25 11.65
N ALA A 263 6.71 -16.57 11.70
CA ALA A 263 7.17 -17.40 10.59
C ALA A 263 6.34 -17.12 9.34
N ARG A 264 6.87 -17.44 8.16
CA ARG A 264 6.07 -17.39 6.92
C ARG A 264 4.93 -18.42 7.00
N GLY A 265 3.73 -18.02 6.55
CA GLY A 265 2.54 -18.86 6.59
C GLY A 265 1.73 -18.72 7.88
N ALA A 266 0.99 -19.78 8.23
CA ALA A 266 0.12 -19.78 9.41
C ALA A 266 0.92 -19.91 10.71
N ASN A 267 0.67 -18.99 11.65
CA ASN A 267 1.23 -18.96 12.99
C ASN A 267 0.10 -19.18 14.00
N GLU A 268 0.23 -20.22 14.83
CA GLU A 268 -0.71 -20.52 15.91
C GLU A 268 -0.28 -19.82 17.19
N PHE A 269 -1.09 -18.86 17.62
CA PHE A 269 -0.97 -18.19 18.89
C PHE A 269 -1.77 -18.92 19.98
N TRP A 270 -1.22 -18.93 21.18
CA TRP A 270 -1.84 -19.46 22.36
C TRP A 270 -1.78 -18.44 23.48
N PHE A 271 -2.96 -18.04 23.95
CA PHE A 271 -3.11 -17.12 25.05
C PHE A 271 -3.29 -17.87 26.37
N LEU A 272 -2.50 -17.50 27.37
CA LEU A 272 -2.47 -18.11 28.68
C LEU A 272 -2.35 -17.01 29.74
N PRO A 273 -3.25 -16.92 30.73
CA PRO A 273 -3.00 -16.09 31.89
C PRO A 273 -2.13 -16.89 32.89
N LEU A 274 -0.85 -16.53 33.03
CA LEU A 274 0.08 -17.24 33.91
C LEU A 274 0.14 -16.61 35.30
N ALA A 275 0.03 -17.44 36.34
CA ALA A 275 0.18 -16.95 37.70
C ALA A 275 1.65 -16.65 37.96
N HIS A 276 1.96 -15.45 38.42
CA HIS A 276 3.23 -15.15 39.06
C HIS A 276 3.00 -15.00 40.56
N TYR A 277 3.84 -15.63 41.39
CA TYR A 277 3.71 -15.60 42.86
C TYR A 277 3.67 -14.17 43.43
N ASP A 278 4.29 -13.21 42.73
CA ASP A 278 4.36 -11.81 43.14
C ASP A 278 3.24 -10.94 42.51
N THR A 279 2.27 -11.53 41.81
CA THR A 279 1.19 -10.81 41.11
C THR A 279 -0.19 -11.21 41.67
N PRO A 280 -1.06 -10.26 42.06
CA PRO A 280 -2.38 -10.57 42.60
C PRO A 280 -3.32 -11.24 41.57
N GLY A 281 -4.14 -12.20 42.02
CA GLY A 281 -5.26 -12.82 41.26
C GLY A 281 -5.24 -14.35 41.10
N LEU A 282 -4.60 -15.08 42.04
CA LEU A 282 -4.43 -16.55 42.05
C LEU A 282 -5.67 -17.38 41.63
N ASP A 283 -6.88 -16.87 41.83
CA ASP A 283 -8.14 -17.55 41.53
C ASP A 283 -8.42 -17.73 40.02
N ARG A 284 -7.76 -16.95 39.15
CA ARG A 284 -7.96 -16.96 37.70
C ARG A 284 -6.85 -17.70 36.93
N TYR A 285 -5.70 -17.94 37.56
CA TYR A 285 -4.46 -18.26 36.85
C TYR A 285 -4.06 -19.72 36.85
N LEU A 286 -3.22 -20.06 35.87
CA LEU A 286 -2.47 -21.30 35.84
C LEU A 286 -1.17 -21.17 36.66
N LEU A 287 -1.04 -21.96 37.73
CA LEU A 287 0.18 -22.02 38.56
C LEU A 287 1.36 -22.73 37.86
N ALA A 288 1.08 -23.47 36.79
CA ALA A 288 2.05 -24.09 35.90
C ALA A 288 1.57 -23.93 34.46
N LEU A 289 2.49 -23.87 33.49
CA LEU A 289 2.11 -23.80 32.08
C LEU A 289 1.20 -24.98 31.75
N ALA A 290 0.03 -24.71 31.17
CA ALA A 290 -0.91 -25.76 30.80
C ALA A 290 -0.24 -26.77 29.86
N GLY A 291 -0.63 -28.04 29.98
CA GLY A 291 -0.28 -29.02 28.96
C GLY A 291 -0.99 -28.72 27.64
N ASP A 292 -0.40 -29.13 26.52
CA ASP A 292 -0.94 -28.91 25.17
C ASP A 292 -2.34 -29.50 24.93
N ALA A 293 -2.79 -30.43 25.77
CA ALA A 293 -4.13 -31.02 25.70
C ALA A 293 -5.21 -30.20 26.44
N LEU A 294 -4.83 -29.28 27.33
CA LEU A 294 -5.79 -28.54 28.16
C LEU A 294 -6.61 -27.55 27.31
N ARG A 295 -7.92 -27.50 27.55
CA ARG A 295 -8.86 -26.59 26.88
C ARG A 295 -9.71 -25.85 27.89
N THR A 296 -10.38 -24.80 27.45
CA THR A 296 -11.44 -24.16 28.24
C THR A 296 -12.70 -24.99 28.14
N GLY A 297 -13.28 -25.32 29.28
CA GLY A 297 -14.41 -26.22 29.40
C GLY A 297 -15.65 -25.67 28.73
N ARG A 298 -16.19 -26.45 27.80
CA ARG A 298 -17.44 -26.18 27.09
C ARG A 298 -18.34 -27.40 27.26
N PHE A 299 -19.59 -27.15 27.63
CA PHE A 299 -20.58 -28.20 27.80
C PHE A 299 -20.72 -28.98 26.48
N ASP A 300 -20.66 -30.31 26.52
CA ASP A 300 -20.69 -31.25 25.39
C ASP A 300 -19.53 -31.20 24.38
N GLU A 301 -18.50 -30.35 24.56
CA GLU A 301 -17.36 -30.24 23.63
C GLU A 301 -16.02 -30.70 24.24
N THR A 302 -15.89 -30.73 25.57
CA THR A 302 -14.63 -31.05 26.25
C THR A 302 -14.81 -32.08 27.35
N ASP A 303 -13.90 -33.06 27.43
CA ASP A 303 -13.83 -34.01 28.54
C ASP A 303 -13.41 -33.30 29.84
N PHE A 304 -14.05 -33.69 30.96
CA PHE A 304 -13.85 -33.07 32.27
C PHE A 304 -12.39 -33.16 32.76
N ASP A 305 -11.68 -34.23 32.40
CA ASP A 305 -10.30 -34.48 32.82
C ASP A 305 -9.25 -33.62 32.10
N SER A 306 -9.66 -32.78 31.13
CA SER A 306 -8.76 -31.93 30.33
C SER A 306 -9.29 -30.51 30.11
N ALA A 307 -10.11 -30.02 31.03
CA ALA A 307 -10.77 -28.72 30.92
C ALA A 307 -10.60 -27.82 32.16
N LEU A 308 -10.41 -26.51 31.95
CA LEU A 308 -10.61 -25.49 32.98
C LEU A 308 -12.06 -24.99 32.96
N PHE A 309 -12.58 -24.49 34.09
CA PHE A 309 -13.87 -23.79 34.07
C PHE A 309 -13.85 -22.61 33.10
N ALA A 310 -14.96 -22.42 32.39
CA ALA A 310 -15.11 -21.30 31.46
C ALA A 310 -14.93 -19.97 32.20
N GLN A 311 -14.01 -19.15 31.70
CA GLN A 311 -13.73 -17.81 32.22
C GLN A 311 -14.04 -16.78 31.12
N PRO A 312 -14.68 -15.65 31.44
CA PRO A 312 -14.95 -14.61 30.45
C PRO A 312 -13.63 -13.95 30.00
N PRO A 313 -13.55 -13.47 28.76
CA PRO A 313 -12.39 -12.74 28.28
C PRO A 313 -12.30 -11.35 28.95
N GLU A 314 -11.14 -10.96 29.48
CA GLU A 314 -10.96 -9.63 30.13
C GLU A 314 -10.13 -8.67 29.29
N VAL A 315 -9.55 -9.16 28.20
CA VAL A 315 -8.68 -8.42 27.31
C VAL A 315 -9.06 -8.74 25.87
N SER A 316 -8.92 -7.78 24.95
CA SER A 316 -8.91 -8.02 23.51
C SER A 316 -7.49 -7.83 22.98
N ALA A 317 -7.12 -8.59 21.94
CA ALA A 317 -5.82 -8.44 21.31
C ALA A 317 -5.94 -8.00 19.86
N THR A 318 -5.04 -7.13 19.45
CA THR A 318 -4.80 -6.78 18.06
C THR A 318 -3.33 -6.99 17.76
N LEU A 319 -3.02 -7.88 16.82
CA LEU A 319 -1.68 -8.07 16.30
C LEU A 319 -1.45 -7.16 15.11
N LEU A 320 -0.26 -6.57 15.05
CA LEU A 320 0.22 -5.76 13.95
C LEU A 320 1.57 -6.27 13.48
N TRP A 321 1.78 -6.38 12.18
CA TRP A 321 3.09 -6.72 11.61
C TRP A 321 3.25 -6.08 10.24
N ALA A 322 4.50 -5.86 9.84
CA ALA A 322 4.82 -5.41 8.49
C ALA A 322 5.41 -6.58 7.71
N GLU A 323 4.70 -7.06 6.68
CA GLU A 323 5.17 -8.14 5.83
C GLU A 323 5.72 -7.58 4.51
N ALA A 324 6.84 -8.13 4.03
CA ALA A 324 7.38 -7.81 2.71
C ALA A 324 6.55 -8.54 1.64
N ALA A 325 5.85 -7.79 0.79
CA ALA A 325 4.97 -8.34 -0.23
C ALA A 325 5.78 -9.20 -1.24
N PRO A 326 5.34 -10.43 -1.57
CA PRO A 326 6.04 -11.27 -2.53
C PRO A 326 5.93 -10.73 -3.96
N ALA A 327 7.04 -10.78 -4.70
CA ALA A 327 7.10 -10.48 -6.14
C ALA A 327 6.30 -9.23 -6.53
N THR A 328 6.53 -8.12 -5.85
CA THR A 328 5.78 -6.88 -6.05
C THR A 328 6.72 -5.70 -6.27
N PHE A 329 6.42 -4.82 -7.22
CA PHE A 329 7.07 -3.51 -7.37
C PHE A 329 6.05 -2.38 -7.18
N GLU A 330 6.46 -1.33 -6.50
CA GLU A 330 5.66 -0.11 -6.34
C GLU A 330 6.49 1.09 -6.77
N VAL A 331 5.98 1.83 -7.77
CA VAL A 331 6.59 3.06 -8.27
C VAL A 331 5.87 4.23 -7.58
N HIS A 332 6.58 4.97 -6.75
CA HIS A 332 6.07 6.19 -6.13
C HIS A 332 6.55 7.41 -6.90
N LEU A 333 5.62 8.28 -7.27
CA LEU A 333 5.91 9.54 -7.95
C LEU A 333 5.36 10.72 -7.14
N PRO A 334 6.16 11.77 -6.91
CA PRO A 334 5.75 12.94 -6.13
C PRO A 334 4.80 13.82 -6.95
N ALA A 335 3.54 13.42 -7.07
CA ALA A 335 2.52 14.09 -7.85
C ALA A 335 1.68 15.07 -7.00
N TRP A 336 2.29 15.72 -6.01
CA TRP A 336 1.55 16.56 -5.05
C TRP A 336 1.20 17.95 -5.58
N ALA A 337 1.83 18.41 -6.66
CA ALA A 337 1.55 19.71 -7.29
C ALA A 337 1.24 19.56 -8.78
N LEU A 338 0.13 20.14 -9.21
CA LEU A 338 -0.29 20.23 -10.60
C LEU A 338 -0.14 21.67 -11.07
N THR A 339 0.71 21.91 -12.06
CA THR A 339 0.92 23.23 -12.67
C THR A 339 0.41 23.20 -14.11
N ALA A 340 -0.61 24.01 -14.39
CA ALA A 340 -1.24 24.12 -15.70
C ALA A 340 -1.45 25.59 -16.10
N PRO A 341 -1.63 25.89 -17.40
CA PRO A 341 -2.05 27.22 -17.85
C PRO A 341 -3.38 27.66 -17.20
N ALA A 342 -3.59 28.98 -17.09
CA ALA A 342 -4.81 29.52 -16.53
C ALA A 342 -6.04 29.05 -17.32
N GLY A 343 -7.06 28.53 -16.62
CA GLY A 343 -8.29 28.00 -17.23
C GLY A 343 -8.20 26.55 -17.75
N ALA A 344 -7.06 25.87 -17.58
CA ALA A 344 -6.84 24.50 -18.04
C ALA A 344 -6.93 23.46 -16.90
N THR A 345 -7.72 23.72 -15.85
CA THR A 345 -7.79 22.83 -14.68
C THR A 345 -8.35 21.46 -15.05
N ASP A 346 -9.46 21.40 -15.78
CA ASP A 346 -10.11 20.14 -16.15
C ASP A 346 -9.23 19.29 -17.06
N SER A 347 -8.54 19.91 -18.02
CA SER A 347 -7.59 19.21 -18.88
C SER A 347 -6.36 18.72 -18.12
N ALA A 348 -5.94 19.44 -17.07
CA ALA A 348 -4.85 19.03 -16.20
C ALA A 348 -5.21 17.86 -15.29
N VAL A 349 -6.44 17.81 -14.78
CA VAL A 349 -6.96 16.65 -14.04
C VAL A 349 -7.04 15.44 -14.97
N ALA A 350 -7.63 15.60 -16.15
CA ALA A 350 -7.71 14.52 -17.14
C ALA A 350 -6.31 14.02 -17.58
N ALA A 351 -5.33 14.93 -17.73
CA ALA A 351 -3.96 14.54 -18.05
C ALA A 351 -3.29 13.75 -16.92
N ARG A 352 -3.60 14.05 -15.66
CA ARG A 352 -3.11 13.29 -14.50
C ARG A 352 -3.69 11.88 -14.47
N GLU A 353 -5.00 11.72 -14.67
CA GLU A 353 -5.65 10.41 -14.75
C GLU A 353 -5.09 9.56 -15.90
N ARG A 354 -4.81 10.19 -17.05
CA ARG A 354 -4.11 9.55 -18.16
C ARG A 354 -2.69 9.15 -17.80
N LEU A 355 -1.95 9.98 -17.07
CA LEU A 355 -0.59 9.66 -16.61
C LEU A 355 -0.60 8.40 -15.74
N GLU A 356 -1.50 8.33 -14.75
CA GLU A 356 -1.68 7.17 -13.86
C GLU A 356 -1.98 5.90 -14.66
N THR A 357 -3.06 5.93 -15.45
CA THR A 357 -3.51 4.80 -16.28
C THR A 357 -2.41 4.30 -17.23
N ALA A 358 -1.71 5.24 -17.89
CA ALA A 358 -0.65 4.91 -18.82
C ALA A 358 0.56 4.31 -18.09
N LEU A 359 1.00 4.89 -16.97
CA LEU A 359 2.13 4.35 -16.21
C LEU A 359 1.82 2.97 -15.64
N ASP A 360 0.62 2.73 -15.11
CA ASP A 360 0.19 1.40 -14.68
C ASP A 360 0.30 0.38 -15.81
N THR A 361 -0.23 0.73 -16.99
CA THR A 361 -0.16 -0.11 -18.19
C THR A 361 1.28 -0.36 -18.63
N ALA A 362 2.12 0.69 -18.63
CA ALA A 362 3.50 0.61 -19.09
C ALA A 362 4.35 -0.26 -18.17
N VAL A 363 4.21 -0.06 -16.86
CA VAL A 363 4.95 -0.79 -15.82
C VAL A 363 4.50 -2.24 -15.80
N ALA A 364 3.19 -2.51 -15.91
CA ALA A 364 2.66 -3.88 -16.03
C ALA A 364 3.20 -4.61 -17.28
N ASN A 365 3.25 -3.93 -18.43
CA ASN A 365 3.78 -4.49 -19.67
C ASN A 365 5.29 -4.73 -19.64
N ALA A 366 6.03 -3.90 -18.89
CA ALA A 366 7.48 -4.03 -18.75
C ALA A 366 7.91 -5.02 -17.64
N ALA A 367 7.01 -5.33 -16.71
CA ALA A 367 7.26 -6.25 -15.61
C ALA A 367 7.19 -7.72 -16.04
N ALA A 368 7.75 -8.61 -15.20
CA ALA A 368 7.74 -10.04 -15.46
C ALA A 368 6.36 -10.64 -15.17
N ALA A 369 6.04 -11.73 -15.85
CA ALA A 369 4.83 -12.50 -15.57
C ALA A 369 4.79 -12.93 -14.09
N GLY A 370 3.66 -12.68 -13.43
CA GLY A 370 3.42 -13.02 -12.02
C GLY A 370 3.99 -12.02 -11.01
N VAL A 371 4.57 -10.92 -11.46
CA VAL A 371 4.99 -9.81 -10.61
C VAL A 371 3.86 -8.80 -10.51
N ALA A 372 3.41 -8.50 -9.29
CA ALA A 372 2.43 -7.44 -9.06
C ALA A 372 3.12 -6.07 -9.20
N THR A 373 2.46 -5.14 -9.87
CA THR A 373 2.97 -3.78 -10.06
C THR A 373 1.91 -2.76 -9.70
N ASP A 374 2.35 -1.66 -9.12
CA ASP A 374 1.48 -0.56 -8.70
C ASP A 374 2.21 0.77 -8.90
N VAL A 375 1.52 1.79 -9.43
CA VAL A 375 2.06 3.14 -9.58
C VAL A 375 1.28 4.08 -8.68
N VAL A 376 1.95 4.56 -7.64
CA VAL A 376 1.36 5.46 -6.66
C VAL A 376 1.77 6.90 -6.97
N LEU A 377 0.78 7.70 -7.37
CA LEU A 377 0.93 9.15 -7.48
C LEU A 377 0.76 9.78 -6.09
N ASP A 378 1.87 9.99 -5.38
CA ASP A 378 1.86 10.49 -4.00
C ASP A 378 1.12 11.83 -3.90
N THR A 379 0.23 11.90 -2.91
CA THR A 379 -0.47 13.12 -2.53
C THR A 379 0.25 13.77 -1.35
N LEU A 380 0.13 15.10 -1.23
CA LEU A 380 0.65 15.79 -0.05
C LEU A 380 -0.19 15.38 1.16
N ALA A 381 0.36 14.51 2.00
CA ALA A 381 -0.25 14.11 3.26
C ALA A 381 0.45 14.82 4.42
N GLU A 382 -0.23 15.79 5.04
CA GLU A 382 0.21 16.34 6.32
C GLU A 382 -0.43 15.52 7.45
N ARG A 383 0.39 14.76 8.18
CA ARG A 383 -0.08 13.98 9.33
C ARG A 383 0.25 14.72 10.62
N GLN A 384 -0.78 15.22 11.30
CA GLN A 384 -0.66 15.72 12.67
C GLN A 384 -1.04 14.60 13.64
N GLY A 385 -0.07 14.12 14.43
CA GLY A 385 -0.35 13.12 15.45
C GLY A 385 -1.18 13.74 16.58
N SER A 386 -2.39 13.24 16.80
CA SER A 386 -3.12 13.50 18.06
C SER A 386 -2.78 12.43 19.09
N ARG A 387 -2.69 12.82 20.36
CA ARG A 387 -2.56 11.92 21.51
C ARG A 387 -3.89 11.73 22.25
N ASP A 388 -4.99 12.17 21.66
CA ASP A 388 -6.31 12.05 22.28
C ASP A 388 -6.70 10.58 22.40
N ARG A 389 -7.24 10.21 23.57
CA ARG A 389 -7.62 8.84 23.89
C ARG A 389 -9.04 8.80 24.39
N LEU A 390 -9.82 7.88 23.83
CA LEU A 390 -11.15 7.56 24.34
C LEU A 390 -11.00 6.64 25.55
N VAL A 391 -10.99 7.22 26.75
CA VAL A 391 -10.71 6.50 28.01
C VAL A 391 -11.88 5.59 28.44
N ALA A 392 -13.11 5.95 28.09
CA ALA A 392 -14.28 5.11 28.33
C ALA A 392 -15.46 5.54 27.46
N VAL A 393 -16.23 4.56 26.99
CA VAL A 393 -17.62 4.75 26.55
C VAL A 393 -18.48 4.02 27.56
N PHE A 394 -19.00 4.77 28.53
CA PHE A 394 -19.95 4.18 29.47
C PHE A 394 -21.29 4.02 28.75
N PRO A 395 -21.84 2.80 28.63
CA PRO A 395 -23.24 2.68 28.27
C PRO A 395 -24.04 3.44 29.33
N ARG A 396 -24.82 4.44 28.92
CA ARG A 396 -25.86 5.00 29.80
C ARG A 396 -26.89 3.89 29.98
N VAL A 397 -26.73 3.10 31.03
CA VAL A 397 -27.78 2.20 31.50
C VAL A 397 -28.85 3.10 32.11
N LEU A 398 -29.83 3.49 31.30
CA LEU A 398 -31.08 4.03 31.81
C LEU A 398 -31.75 2.91 32.59
N ARG A 399 -31.69 3.00 33.91
CA ARG A 399 -32.45 2.12 34.78
C ARG A 399 -33.92 2.53 34.67
N GLU A 400 -34.67 1.90 33.77
CA GLU A 400 -36.13 1.99 33.79
C GLU A 400 -36.63 1.31 35.07
N VAL A 401 -36.81 2.11 36.11
CA VAL A 401 -37.66 1.74 37.23
C VAL A 401 -39.06 2.15 36.81
N GLY A 402 -39.83 1.20 36.28
CA GLY A 402 -41.22 1.47 35.92
C GLY A 402 -42.02 1.90 37.16
N PRO A 403 -42.67 3.07 37.17
CA PRO A 403 -43.72 3.34 38.13
C PRO A 403 -45.00 2.68 37.62
N THR A 404 -45.71 2.01 38.53
CA THR A 404 -47.07 1.56 38.32
C THR A 404 -47.95 2.72 37.85
N GLY A 405 -48.35 2.70 36.58
CA GLY A 405 -49.51 3.44 36.07
C GLY A 405 -49.22 4.83 35.49
N ALA A 406 -49.48 4.95 34.19
CA ALA A 406 -50.03 6.12 33.51
C ALA A 406 -49.16 7.38 33.25
N ASP A 407 -47.85 7.25 33.06
CA ASP A 407 -47.06 8.31 32.41
C ASP A 407 -46.51 7.85 31.06
N GLN A 408 -46.77 8.66 30.03
CA GLN A 408 -46.37 8.42 28.64
C GLN A 408 -44.85 8.31 28.51
N LEU A 409 -44.40 7.26 27.81
CA LEU A 409 -43.05 7.15 27.26
C LEU A 409 -42.67 8.46 26.57
N THR A 410 -41.60 9.11 27.04
CA THR A 410 -41.01 10.23 26.31
C THR A 410 -40.30 9.65 25.09
N ASP A 411 -40.69 10.08 23.88
CA ASP A 411 -40.01 9.72 22.64
C ASP A 411 -38.55 10.17 22.69
N ALA A 412 -37.66 9.28 23.14
CA ALA A 412 -36.22 9.44 22.98
C ALA A 412 -35.84 9.06 21.54
N SER A 413 -36.35 9.82 20.56
CA SER A 413 -35.88 9.80 19.18
C SER A 413 -34.55 10.56 19.11
N GLY A 414 -33.50 9.88 19.57
CA GLY A 414 -32.15 10.39 19.61
C GLY A 414 -31.15 9.28 19.85
N ALA A 415 -31.34 8.12 19.21
CA ALA A 415 -30.32 7.09 19.18
C ALA A 415 -29.20 7.58 18.26
N PHE A 416 -28.17 8.19 18.87
CA PHE A 416 -26.84 8.21 18.28
C PHE A 416 -26.52 6.79 17.82
N SER A 417 -26.10 6.65 16.57
CA SER A 417 -25.52 5.41 16.08
C SER A 417 -24.42 5.01 17.07
N VAL A 418 -24.68 3.96 17.84
CA VAL A 418 -23.68 3.35 18.71
C VAL A 418 -22.66 2.73 17.76
N THR A 419 -21.63 3.49 17.40
CA THR A 419 -20.36 2.89 16.96
C THR A 419 -19.96 2.02 18.14
N ARG A 420 -19.95 0.70 17.94
CA ARG A 420 -19.52 -0.21 18.99
C ARG A 420 -18.06 0.11 19.27
N PHE A 421 -17.57 -0.21 20.47
CA PHE A 421 -16.13 -0.16 20.76
C PHE A 421 -15.31 -0.93 19.70
N ASP A 422 -15.95 -1.87 19.02
CA ASP A 422 -15.43 -2.68 17.92
C ASP A 422 -15.19 -1.93 16.60
N ASP A 423 -15.75 -0.73 16.42
CA ASP A 423 -15.71 0.02 15.16
C ASP A 423 -14.62 1.11 15.14
N SER A 424 -13.87 1.34 16.23
CA SER A 424 -12.72 2.25 16.23
C SER A 424 -11.48 1.54 15.67
N THR A 425 -11.43 1.39 14.35
CA THR A 425 -10.20 0.98 13.68
C THR A 425 -9.18 2.12 13.74
N LEU A 426 -8.02 1.87 14.33
CA LEU A 426 -6.81 2.67 14.08
C LEU A 426 -6.45 2.51 12.60
N THR A 427 -6.72 3.54 11.79
CA THR A 427 -6.19 3.67 10.42
C THR A 427 -4.85 4.38 10.39
#